data_AF-A0A8H6PGG0-F1
#
_entry.id   AF-A0A8H6PGG0-F1
#
_cell.length_a   1.000
_cell.length_b   1.000
_cell.length_c   1.000
_cell.angle_alpha   90.00
_cell.angle_beta   90.00
_cell.angle_gamma   90.00
#
_symmetry.space_group_name_H-M   'P 1'
#
loop_
_entity.id
_entity.type
_entity.pdbx_description
1 polymer ?
#
loop_
_entity_poly.entity_id
_entity_poly.type
_entity_poly.pdbx_seq_one_letter_code
_entity_poly.pdbx_strand_id
1 'polypeptide(L)'
;MPPSATYVPLELLVENVLPNFKYQVQFKSGELEKAIATKDQIRQFLICMFGGRTEDGKYAFDPTKGVLLENLMQLKAPPYVSTEEISYYTDRIAQHGIHAPRKSTKMLLFLIFSFICTFSRIWIMLPIVNWYRTLEINQKDELAIINRKISVPVLFIQALKDLSLPPQLAEGMGEVIPQLTIEKIDTGHWALREDPETINRIISGWLANIGAETGPTCP
;
A
#
# COMPACT_ATOMS: atom_id res chain seq x y z
N MET A 1 7.55 0.02 12.11
CA MET A 1 8.59 -0.61 12.97
C MET A 1 9.94 -0.39 12.33
N PRO A 2 10.98 0.01 13.09
CA PRO A 2 12.34 0.09 12.58
C PRO A 2 12.89 -1.31 12.25
N PRO A 3 13.92 -1.41 11.39
CA PRO A 3 14.63 -2.66 11.13
C PRO A 3 15.08 -3.37 12.41
N SER A 4 14.91 -4.68 12.46
CA SER A 4 15.25 -5.53 13.62
C SER A 4 16.20 -6.65 13.22
N ALA A 5 17.17 -6.93 14.10
CA ALA A 5 18.07 -8.08 13.96
C ALA A 5 17.33 -9.41 14.15
N THR A 6 16.19 -9.40 14.84
CA THR A 6 15.40 -10.61 15.10
C THR A 6 14.24 -10.70 14.12
N TYR A 7 14.17 -11.79 13.36
CA TYR A 7 13.03 -12.10 12.54
C TYR A 7 11.86 -12.59 13.41
N VAL A 8 10.71 -11.93 13.29
CA VAL A 8 9.46 -12.36 13.92
C VAL A 8 8.50 -12.80 12.81
N PRO A 9 8.05 -14.06 12.79
CA PRO A 9 7.03 -14.53 11.86
C PRO A 9 5.77 -13.66 11.89
N LEU A 10 5.17 -13.43 10.72
CA LEU A 10 3.97 -12.60 10.58
C LEU A 10 2.83 -13.07 11.48
N GLU A 11 2.64 -14.38 11.61
CA GLU A 11 1.63 -15.02 12.47
C GLU A 11 1.75 -14.54 13.92
N LEU A 12 2.97 -14.51 14.47
CA LEU A 12 3.22 -14.05 15.83
C LEU A 12 3.06 -12.53 15.97
N LEU A 13 3.42 -11.77 14.94
CA LEU A 13 3.24 -10.31 14.92
C LEU A 13 1.76 -9.93 14.98
N VAL A 14 0.92 -10.57 14.17
CA VAL A 14 -0.50 -10.21 14.09
C VAL A 14 -1.31 -10.69 15.30
N GLU A 15 -0.85 -11.73 15.99
CA GLU A 15 -1.48 -12.20 17.23
C GLU A 15 -1.21 -11.28 18.42
N ASN A 16 -0.02 -10.69 18.50
CA ASN A 16 0.46 -10.05 19.75
C ASN A 16 0.72 -8.54 19.63
N VAL A 17 0.99 -8.02 18.43
CA VAL A 17 1.52 -6.65 18.26
C VAL A 17 0.71 -5.83 17.27
N LEU A 18 0.39 -6.40 16.10
CA LEU A 18 -0.22 -5.69 14.97
C LEU A 18 -1.45 -6.44 14.43
N PRO A 19 -2.56 -6.50 15.19
CA PRO A 19 -3.75 -7.24 14.79
C PRO A 19 -4.39 -6.71 13.49
N ASN A 20 -4.22 -5.43 13.20
CA ASN A 20 -4.65 -4.79 11.95
C ASN A 20 -3.86 -5.27 10.70
N PHE A 21 -2.81 -6.08 10.85
CA PHE A 21 -2.09 -6.70 9.74
C PHE A 21 -2.48 -8.16 9.50
N LYS A 22 -3.48 -8.69 10.22
CA LYS A 22 -3.89 -10.11 10.09
C LYS A 22 -4.35 -10.48 8.67
N TYR A 23 -4.93 -9.56 7.91
CA TYR A 23 -5.26 -9.77 6.50
C TYR A 23 -4.06 -10.24 5.65
N GLN A 24 -2.84 -9.84 6.01
CA GLN A 24 -1.62 -10.22 5.30
C GLN A 24 -1.36 -11.73 5.37
N VAL A 25 -1.80 -12.40 6.44
CA VAL A 25 -1.73 -13.86 6.58
C VAL A 25 -2.59 -14.53 5.52
N GLN A 26 -3.82 -14.04 5.32
CA GLN A 26 -4.71 -14.53 4.26
C GLN A 26 -4.08 -14.30 2.89
N PHE A 27 -3.51 -13.13 2.63
CA PHE A 27 -2.95 -12.77 1.33
C PHE A 27 -1.73 -13.61 0.98
N LYS A 28 -0.87 -13.96 1.95
CA LYS A 28 0.29 -14.83 1.69
C LYS A 28 -0.08 -16.31 1.54
N SER A 29 -1.23 -16.75 2.08
CA SER A 29 -1.59 -18.16 2.24
C SER A 29 -1.81 -18.96 0.95
N GLY A 30 -2.21 -18.29 -0.15
CA GLY A 30 -2.68 -18.99 -1.35
C GLY A 30 -4.20 -19.18 -1.43
N GLU A 31 -4.95 -18.81 -0.39
CA GLU A 31 -6.40 -18.99 -0.32
C GLU A 31 -7.15 -18.12 -1.32
N LEU A 32 -6.79 -16.83 -1.39
CA LEU A 32 -7.43 -15.88 -2.30
C LEU A 32 -7.21 -16.26 -3.76
N GLU A 33 -6.04 -16.80 -4.11
CA GLU A 33 -5.76 -17.29 -5.45
C GLU A 33 -6.66 -18.44 -5.88
N LYS A 34 -7.10 -19.27 -4.93
CA LYS A 34 -8.04 -20.37 -5.19
C LYS A 34 -9.47 -19.87 -5.27
N ALA A 35 -9.82 -18.88 -4.45
CA ALA A 35 -11.18 -18.35 -4.37
C ALA A 35 -11.52 -17.35 -5.49
N ILE A 36 -10.54 -16.60 -6.00
CA ILE A 36 -10.71 -15.52 -6.97
C ILE A 36 -10.03 -15.93 -8.29
N ALA A 37 -10.79 -16.58 -9.16
CA ALA A 37 -10.29 -17.12 -10.42
C ALA A 37 -10.99 -16.53 -11.64
N THR A 38 -12.28 -16.21 -11.54
CA THR A 38 -13.04 -15.67 -12.67
C THR A 38 -12.87 -14.17 -12.81
N LYS A 39 -13.12 -13.66 -14.02
CA LYS A 39 -13.08 -12.23 -14.31
C LYS A 39 -14.02 -11.43 -13.40
N ASP A 40 -15.21 -11.96 -13.12
CA ASP A 40 -16.18 -11.30 -12.24
C ASP A 40 -15.73 -11.28 -10.77
N GLN A 41 -15.12 -12.37 -10.30
CA GLN A 41 -14.53 -12.40 -8.95
C GLN A 41 -13.36 -11.43 -8.83
N ILE A 42 -12.50 -11.34 -9.86
CA ILE A 42 -11.40 -10.38 -9.91
C ILE A 42 -11.95 -8.95 -9.87
N ARG A 43 -12.99 -8.67 -10.66
CA ARG A 43 -13.67 -7.37 -10.65
C ARG A 43 -14.17 -7.01 -9.26
N GLN A 44 -14.83 -7.94 -8.59
CA GLN A 44 -15.37 -7.72 -7.25
C GLN A 44 -14.27 -7.61 -6.19
N PHE A 45 -13.18 -8.36 -6.33
CA PHE A 45 -11.99 -8.20 -5.52
C PHE A 45 -11.38 -6.79 -5.66
N LEU A 46 -11.32 -6.24 -6.86
CA LEU A 46 -10.88 -4.86 -7.06
C LEU A 46 -11.82 -3.86 -6.38
N ILE A 47 -13.13 -4.01 -6.57
CA ILE A 47 -14.12 -3.17 -5.90
C ILE A 47 -13.96 -3.24 -4.37
N CYS A 48 -13.71 -4.44 -3.82
CA CYS A 48 -13.41 -4.66 -2.42
C CYS A 48 -12.17 -3.87 -1.97
N MET A 49 -11.06 -3.95 -2.70
CA MET A 49 -9.83 -3.22 -2.38
C MET A 49 -10.03 -1.70 -2.43
N PHE A 50 -10.86 -1.21 -3.35
CA PHE A 50 -11.24 0.20 -3.42
C PHE A 50 -12.26 0.65 -2.35
N GLY A 51 -12.62 -0.21 -1.40
CA GLY A 51 -13.55 0.16 -0.32
C GLY A 51 -15.03 0.14 -0.73
N GLY A 52 -15.36 -0.61 -1.77
CA GLY A 52 -16.74 -0.89 -2.15
C GLY A 52 -17.54 -1.49 -1.00
N ARG A 53 -18.85 -1.24 -1.01
CA ARG A 53 -19.78 -1.69 0.03
C ARG A 53 -20.98 -2.39 -0.59
N THR A 54 -21.57 -3.30 0.16
CA THR A 54 -22.86 -3.90 -0.19
C THR A 54 -23.97 -2.84 -0.11
N GLU A 55 -25.16 -3.18 -0.60
CA GLU A 55 -26.33 -2.29 -0.54
C GLU A 55 -26.75 -1.94 0.90
N ASP A 56 -26.57 -2.87 1.83
CA ASP A 56 -26.76 -2.67 3.27
C ASP A 56 -25.53 -2.01 3.96
N GLY A 57 -24.55 -1.54 3.20
CA GLY A 57 -23.43 -0.74 3.69
C GLY A 57 -22.29 -1.53 4.33
N LYS A 58 -22.25 -2.86 4.18
CA LYS A 58 -21.19 -3.71 4.74
C LYS A 58 -19.95 -3.70 3.85
N TYR A 59 -18.80 -3.83 4.49
CA TYR A 59 -17.52 -4.07 3.82
C TYR A 59 -17.32 -5.55 3.50
N ALA A 60 -16.50 -5.82 2.49
CA ALA A 60 -15.94 -7.15 2.22
C ALA A 60 -14.44 -7.24 2.53
N PHE A 61 -13.88 -6.25 3.23
CA PHE A 61 -12.51 -6.25 3.72
C PHE A 61 -12.47 -5.74 5.16
N ASP A 62 -11.70 -6.42 6.00
CA ASP A 62 -11.44 -6.07 7.38
C ASP A 62 -9.95 -6.35 7.68
N PRO A 63 -9.16 -5.37 8.14
CA PRO A 63 -7.73 -5.57 8.39
C PRO A 63 -7.42 -6.71 9.39
N THR A 64 -8.36 -7.03 10.28
CA THR A 64 -8.22 -8.09 11.30
C THR A 64 -8.69 -9.47 10.81
N LYS A 65 -9.35 -9.56 9.65
CA LYS A 65 -9.91 -10.82 9.11
C LYS A 65 -9.46 -11.13 7.69
N GLY A 66 -9.18 -10.12 6.88
CA GLY A 66 -8.92 -10.22 5.44
C GLY A 66 -10.14 -9.89 4.59
N VAL A 67 -10.18 -10.46 3.39
CA VAL A 67 -11.32 -10.40 2.48
C VAL A 67 -12.40 -11.36 2.96
N LEU A 68 -13.60 -10.81 3.13
CA LEU A 68 -14.82 -11.52 3.50
C LEU A 68 -15.52 -11.99 2.21
N LEU A 69 -15.24 -13.24 1.82
CA LEU A 69 -15.71 -13.80 0.54
C LEU A 69 -17.24 -13.85 0.44
N GLU A 70 -17.94 -13.96 1.57
CA GLU A 70 -19.40 -13.96 1.66
C GLU A 70 -20.05 -12.65 1.15
N ASN A 71 -19.36 -11.52 1.31
CA ASN A 71 -19.84 -10.21 0.90
C ASN A 71 -19.32 -9.79 -0.47
N LEU A 72 -18.30 -10.47 -0.98
CA LEU A 72 -17.51 -10.03 -2.14
C LEU A 72 -18.36 -9.79 -3.39
N MET A 73 -19.26 -10.70 -3.72
CA MET A 73 -20.04 -10.62 -4.96
C MET A 73 -21.19 -9.59 -4.91
N GLN A 74 -21.43 -9.00 -3.74
CA GLN A 74 -22.56 -8.08 -3.49
C GLN A 74 -22.13 -6.61 -3.48
N LEU A 75 -20.85 -6.32 -3.76
CA LEU A 75 -20.31 -4.97 -3.64
C LEU A 75 -20.74 -4.07 -4.79
N LYS A 76 -21.00 -2.81 -4.42
CA LYS A 76 -21.11 -1.67 -5.33
C LYS A 76 -19.80 -0.89 -5.29
N ALA A 77 -19.37 -0.42 -6.46
CA ALA A 77 -18.18 0.40 -6.59
C ALA A 77 -18.33 1.74 -5.83
N PRO A 78 -17.27 2.24 -5.19
CA PRO A 78 -17.28 3.56 -4.56
C PRO A 78 -17.37 4.68 -5.62
N PRO A 79 -17.84 5.88 -5.25
CA PRO A 79 -18.08 6.97 -6.21
C PRO A 79 -16.81 7.52 -6.88
N TYR A 80 -15.63 7.31 -6.27
CA TYR A 80 -14.34 7.79 -6.77
C TYR A 80 -13.60 6.79 -7.69
N VAL A 81 -14.24 5.68 -8.06
CA VAL A 81 -13.68 4.72 -9.02
C VAL A 81 -14.70 4.44 -10.13
N SER A 82 -14.31 4.68 -11.38
CA SER A 82 -15.21 4.48 -12.52
C SER A 82 -15.32 3.01 -12.94
N THR A 83 -16.42 2.70 -13.63
CA THR A 83 -16.67 1.37 -14.18
C THR A 83 -15.61 0.97 -15.20
N GLU A 84 -15.18 1.93 -16.02
CA GLU A 84 -14.16 1.76 -17.05
C GLU A 84 -12.80 1.45 -16.44
N GLU A 85 -12.44 2.14 -15.35
CA GLU A 85 -11.20 1.93 -14.62
C GLU A 85 -11.18 0.52 -13.98
N ILE A 86 -12.25 0.13 -13.29
CA ILE A 86 -12.38 -1.23 -12.75
C ILE A 86 -12.28 -2.27 -13.87
N SER A 87 -12.96 -2.06 -15.00
CA SER A 87 -12.90 -2.99 -16.13
C SER A 87 -11.48 -3.12 -16.69
N TYR A 88 -10.78 -1.99 -16.84
CA TYR A 88 -9.40 -1.97 -17.31
C TYR A 88 -8.48 -2.80 -16.41
N TYR A 89 -8.51 -2.58 -15.09
CA TYR A 89 -7.69 -3.36 -14.15
C TYR A 89 -8.10 -4.83 -14.11
N THR A 90 -9.40 -5.12 -14.19
CA THR A 90 -9.94 -6.48 -14.24
C THR A 90 -9.37 -7.22 -15.45
N ASP A 91 -9.38 -6.61 -16.64
CA ASP A 91 -8.85 -7.20 -17.86
C ASP A 91 -7.35 -7.49 -17.76
N ARG A 92 -6.58 -6.59 -17.15
CA ARG A 92 -5.13 -6.76 -16.95
C ARG A 92 -4.81 -7.89 -15.99
N ILE A 93 -5.55 -7.99 -14.88
CA ILE A 93 -5.36 -9.03 -13.87
C ILE A 93 -5.86 -10.38 -14.38
N ALA A 94 -6.99 -10.44 -15.09
CA ALA A 94 -7.51 -11.68 -15.65
C ALA A 94 -6.54 -12.39 -16.61
N GLN A 95 -5.62 -11.64 -17.25
CA GLN A 95 -4.57 -12.21 -18.10
C GLN A 95 -3.49 -12.97 -17.32
N HIS A 96 -3.29 -12.66 -16.05
CA HIS A 96 -2.18 -13.18 -15.24
C HIS A 96 -2.66 -13.88 -13.94
N GLY A 97 -3.95 -13.75 -13.60
CA GLY A 97 -4.47 -14.00 -12.26
C GLY A 97 -4.03 -12.90 -11.27
N ILE A 98 -4.49 -13.00 -10.02
CA ILE A 98 -4.06 -12.09 -8.94
C ILE A 98 -2.59 -12.28 -8.51
N HIS A 99 -1.90 -13.25 -9.13
CA HIS A 99 -0.49 -13.59 -8.96
C HIS A 99 0.27 -13.36 -10.27
N ALA A 100 0.94 -12.21 -10.47
CA ALA A 100 1.88 -12.07 -11.58
C ALA A 100 2.99 -13.14 -11.54
N PRO A 101 3.66 -13.38 -12.68
CA PRO A 101 4.52 -14.55 -12.81
C PRO A 101 5.75 -14.52 -11.88
N ARG A 102 6.01 -15.70 -11.31
CA ARG A 102 7.10 -16.07 -10.41
C ARG A 102 8.47 -16.16 -11.11
N LYS A 103 8.83 -15.23 -12.02
CA LYS A 103 10.18 -15.23 -12.60
C LYS A 103 11.10 -14.32 -11.78
N SER A 104 11.90 -15.02 -10.98
CA SER A 104 12.93 -14.58 -10.04
C SER A 104 14.05 -13.75 -10.67
N THR A 105 14.77 -13.05 -9.78
CA THR A 105 16.18 -12.61 -9.87
C THR A 105 16.50 -11.13 -10.13
N LYS A 106 15.54 -10.20 -10.32
CA LYS A 106 15.87 -8.76 -10.44
C LYS A 106 14.90 -7.80 -9.76
N MET A 107 14.47 -8.12 -8.53
CA MET A 107 13.58 -7.25 -7.76
C MET A 107 14.32 -6.06 -7.12
N LEU A 108 15.58 -6.24 -6.70
CA LEU A 108 16.33 -5.23 -5.93
C LEU A 108 16.89 -4.07 -6.78
N LEU A 109 17.04 -4.23 -8.10
CA LEU A 109 17.60 -3.19 -8.97
C LEU A 109 16.55 -2.25 -9.63
N PHE A 110 15.25 -2.50 -9.42
CA PHE A 110 14.19 -1.82 -10.18
C PHE A 110 13.57 -0.60 -9.44
N LEU A 111 13.84 -0.44 -8.14
CA LEU A 111 13.26 0.63 -7.32
C LEU A 111 13.90 2.01 -7.56
N ILE A 112 15.13 2.08 -8.08
CA ILE A 112 15.87 3.36 -8.23
C ILE A 112 15.69 3.99 -9.63
N PHE A 113 15.29 3.23 -10.66
CA PHE A 113 15.20 3.74 -12.04
C PHE A 113 13.79 4.12 -12.52
N SER A 114 12.75 3.95 -11.69
CA SER A 114 11.35 4.07 -12.12
C SER A 114 10.63 5.34 -11.62
N PHE A 115 11.37 6.41 -11.31
CA PHE A 115 10.76 7.69 -10.86
C PHE A 115 10.59 8.74 -11.98
N ILE A 116 11.04 8.48 -13.21
CA ILE A 116 10.97 9.46 -14.32
C ILE A 116 10.17 8.95 -15.55
N CYS A 117 9.81 7.67 -15.63
CA CYS A 117 9.04 7.12 -16.76
C CYS A 117 7.94 6.16 -16.31
N THR A 118 6.88 6.67 -15.66
CA THR A 118 5.79 5.83 -15.15
C THR A 118 4.44 6.29 -15.65
N PHE A 119 4.12 5.94 -16.90
CA PHE A 119 2.73 5.84 -17.37
C PHE A 119 2.47 4.65 -18.32
N SER A 120 3.48 3.85 -18.68
CA SER A 120 3.33 2.78 -19.68
C SER A 120 3.78 1.38 -19.24
N ARG A 121 4.28 1.18 -18.02
CA ARG A 121 4.69 -0.16 -17.53
C ARG A 121 4.11 -0.49 -16.15
N ILE A 122 2.88 -1.00 -16.18
CA ILE A 122 2.04 -1.46 -15.06
C ILE A 122 2.51 -2.84 -14.56
N TRP A 123 3.78 -2.95 -14.16
CA TRP A 123 4.30 -4.19 -13.55
C TRP A 123 4.18 -4.20 -12.03
N ILE A 124 3.95 -3.04 -11.41
CA ILE A 124 3.80 -2.89 -9.95
C ILE A 124 2.46 -3.45 -9.44
N MET A 125 1.42 -3.47 -10.27
CA MET A 125 0.06 -3.90 -9.86
C MET A 125 -0.26 -5.38 -10.10
N LEU A 126 0.59 -6.14 -10.79
CA LEU A 126 0.22 -7.50 -11.20
C LEU A 126 0.36 -8.54 -10.08
N PRO A 127 1.38 -8.52 -9.19
CA PRO A 127 1.52 -9.56 -8.17
C PRO A 127 0.97 -9.08 -6.83
N ILE A 128 -0.34 -8.78 -6.81
CA ILE A 128 -1.03 -8.09 -5.71
C ILE A 128 -0.75 -8.76 -4.36
N VAL A 129 -0.75 -10.09 -4.33
CA VAL A 129 -0.58 -10.87 -3.10
C VAL A 129 0.87 -11.32 -2.81
N ASN A 130 1.79 -11.25 -3.78
CA ASN A 130 3.18 -11.70 -3.53
C ASN A 130 3.99 -10.75 -2.66
N TRP A 131 3.63 -9.47 -2.63
CA TRP A 131 4.23 -8.50 -1.72
C TRP A 131 4.13 -8.95 -0.25
N TYR A 132 3.12 -9.74 0.10
CA TYR A 132 2.93 -10.27 1.45
C TYR A 132 3.77 -11.53 1.74
N ARG A 133 4.56 -12.01 0.78
CA ARG A 133 5.47 -13.17 0.91
C ARG A 133 6.93 -12.78 1.07
N THR A 134 7.26 -11.49 1.08
CA THR A 134 8.65 -11.02 1.06
C THR A 134 9.19 -10.65 2.44
N LEU A 135 8.41 -10.80 3.52
CA LEU A 135 8.76 -10.29 4.85
C LEU A 135 10.12 -10.83 5.36
N GLU A 136 10.42 -12.12 5.16
CA GLU A 136 11.71 -12.71 5.54
C GLU A 136 12.88 -12.18 4.67
N ILE A 137 12.64 -11.99 3.38
CA ILE A 137 13.66 -11.47 2.45
C ILE A 137 13.96 -10.01 2.80
N ASN A 138 12.91 -9.20 2.99
CA ASN A 138 13.04 -7.80 3.40
C ASN A 138 13.81 -7.69 4.72
N GLN A 139 13.51 -8.54 5.71
CA GLN A 139 14.24 -8.51 6.99
C GLN A 139 15.74 -8.79 6.80
N LYS A 140 16.11 -9.74 5.95
CA LYS A 140 17.52 -10.04 5.65
C LYS A 140 18.22 -8.87 4.97
N ASP A 141 17.56 -8.23 4.02
CA ASP A 141 18.10 -7.05 3.32
C ASP A 141 18.23 -5.84 4.27
N GLU A 142 17.27 -5.68 5.18
CA GLU A 142 17.22 -4.58 6.16
C GLU A 142 18.30 -4.68 7.25
N LEU A 143 18.92 -5.85 7.45
CA LEU A 143 20.04 -6.02 8.39
C LEU A 143 21.17 -5.02 8.13
N ALA A 144 21.41 -4.66 6.86
CA ALA A 144 22.46 -3.73 6.46
C ALA A 144 22.20 -2.26 6.86
N ILE A 145 20.96 -1.94 7.24
CA ILE A 145 20.51 -0.58 7.55
C ILE A 145 19.96 -0.43 8.98
N ILE A 146 20.18 -1.43 9.84
CA ILE A 146 19.87 -1.32 11.28
C ILE A 146 20.53 -0.07 11.88
N ASN A 147 19.77 0.66 12.70
CA ASN A 147 20.19 1.90 13.36
C ASN A 147 20.60 3.05 12.42
N ARG A 148 20.34 2.95 11.10
CA ARG A 148 20.53 4.08 10.18
C ARG A 148 19.39 5.08 10.29
N LYS A 149 19.74 6.36 10.24
CA LYS A 149 18.79 7.47 10.12
C LYS A 149 18.61 7.87 8.66
N ILE A 150 17.42 8.32 8.30
CA ILE A 150 17.12 8.88 6.99
C ILE A 150 17.50 10.36 7.03
N SER A 151 18.58 10.73 6.32
CA SER A 151 19.16 12.07 6.38
C SER A 151 18.58 13.07 5.38
N VAL A 152 17.77 12.62 4.42
CA VAL A 152 17.10 13.48 3.44
C VAL A 152 15.77 14.01 4.01
N PRO A 153 15.28 15.18 3.57
CA PRO A 153 13.94 15.63 3.89
C PRO A 153 12.88 14.61 3.48
N VAL A 154 11.91 14.35 4.36
CA VAL A 154 10.81 13.39 4.11
C VAL A 154 9.48 14.05 4.42
N LEU A 155 8.53 13.93 3.50
CA LEU A 155 7.12 14.21 3.72
C LEU A 155 6.37 12.91 4.03
N PHE A 156 5.62 12.92 5.12
CA PHE A 156 4.66 11.88 5.46
C PHE A 156 3.25 12.48 5.55
N ILE A 157 2.36 12.06 4.64
CA ILE A 157 0.96 12.48 4.66
C ILE A 157 0.14 11.35 5.32
N GLN A 158 -0.44 11.64 6.47
CA GLN A 158 -1.17 10.69 7.30
C GLN A 158 -2.69 10.83 7.12
N ALA A 159 -3.32 9.77 6.64
CA ALA A 159 -4.78 9.64 6.57
C ALA A 159 -5.35 9.25 7.94
N LEU A 160 -6.29 10.05 8.46
CA LEU A 160 -6.81 9.89 9.82
C LEU A 160 -7.84 8.75 9.97
N LYS A 161 -8.50 8.36 8.88
CA LYS A 161 -9.53 7.30 8.85
C LYS A 161 -9.03 6.00 8.19
N ASP A 162 -7.73 5.84 8.01
CA ASP A 162 -7.14 4.62 7.45
C ASP A 162 -7.25 3.46 8.46
N LEU A 163 -8.02 2.43 8.09
CA LEU A 163 -8.25 1.25 8.93
C LEU A 163 -7.05 0.31 9.00
N SER A 164 -6.23 0.29 7.94
CA SER A 164 -5.05 -0.58 7.85
C SER A 164 -3.83 0.08 8.48
N LEU A 165 -3.69 1.40 8.30
CA LEU A 165 -2.54 2.18 8.76
C LEU A 165 -2.98 3.31 9.71
N PRO A 166 -3.47 2.96 10.92
CA PRO A 166 -3.98 3.96 11.85
C PRO A 166 -2.85 4.90 12.33
N PRO A 167 -3.17 6.15 12.71
CA PRO A 167 -2.18 7.18 13.00
C PRO A 167 -1.09 6.82 14.01
N GLN A 168 -1.41 5.94 14.96
CA GLN A 168 -0.53 5.45 16.01
C GLN A 168 0.70 4.71 15.45
N LEU A 169 0.60 4.11 14.26
CA LEU A 169 1.74 3.42 13.64
C LEU A 169 2.86 4.37 13.18
N ALA A 170 2.56 5.65 13.06
CA ALA A 170 3.55 6.67 12.71
C ALA A 170 4.23 7.28 13.95
N GLU A 171 3.79 6.92 15.16
CA GLU A 171 4.43 7.38 16.39
C GLU A 171 5.89 6.94 16.41
N GLY A 172 6.80 7.85 16.76
CA GLY A 172 8.24 7.60 16.79
C GLY A 172 8.95 7.69 15.43
N MET A 173 8.26 7.94 14.31
CA MET A 173 8.93 8.10 13.00
C MET A 173 10.03 9.19 13.01
N GLY A 174 9.82 10.28 13.75
CA GLY A 174 10.78 11.38 13.86
C GLY A 174 12.11 11.01 14.54
N GLU A 175 12.18 9.90 15.28
CA GLU A 175 13.43 9.45 15.91
C GLU A 175 14.44 8.93 14.87
N VAL A 176 13.92 8.33 13.80
CA VAL A 176 14.69 7.75 12.69
C VAL A 176 14.84 8.74 11.53
N ILE A 177 13.91 9.70 11.40
CA ILE A 177 13.84 10.67 10.31
C ILE A 177 13.93 12.09 10.90
N PRO A 178 15.13 12.67 11.06
CA PRO A 178 15.29 13.99 11.68
C PRO A 178 14.62 15.13 10.91
N GLN A 179 14.52 15.01 9.59
CA GLN A 179 13.92 16.00 8.69
C GLN A 179 12.53 15.56 8.21
N LEU A 180 11.67 15.19 9.16
CA LEU A 180 10.32 14.70 8.88
C LEU A 180 9.28 15.83 8.94
N THR A 181 8.56 16.04 7.84
CA THR A 181 7.32 16.82 7.80
C THR A 181 6.13 15.88 7.85
N ILE A 182 5.22 16.07 8.80
CA ILE A 182 3.97 15.29 8.90
C ILE A 182 2.79 16.19 8.60
N GLU A 183 2.00 15.81 7.61
CA GLU A 183 0.73 16.47 7.26
C GLU A 183 -0.42 15.49 7.51
N LYS A 184 -1.49 15.94 8.17
CA LYS A 184 -2.63 15.09 8.53
C LYS A 184 -3.86 15.48 7.72
N ILE A 185 -4.57 14.49 7.20
CA ILE A 185 -5.74 14.69 6.35
C ILE A 185 -6.89 13.79 6.78
N ASP A 186 -8.12 14.31 6.68
CA ASP A 186 -9.33 13.63 7.18
C ASP A 186 -9.93 12.63 6.16
N THR A 187 -9.08 11.77 5.59
CA THR A 187 -9.41 10.79 4.55
C THR A 187 -9.19 9.35 5.02
N GLY A 188 -9.70 8.39 4.26
CA GLY A 188 -9.37 6.97 4.38
C GLY A 188 -8.07 6.57 3.67
N HIS A 189 -7.91 5.26 3.46
CA HIS A 189 -6.71 4.69 2.82
C HIS A 189 -6.47 5.23 1.41
N TRP A 190 -7.54 5.55 0.67
CA TRP A 190 -7.46 6.03 -0.71
C TRP A 190 -7.38 7.57 -0.76
N ALA A 191 -6.61 8.18 0.15
CA ALA A 191 -6.44 9.62 0.28
C ALA A 191 -6.15 10.36 -1.04
N LEU A 192 -5.31 9.77 -1.90
CA LEU A 192 -4.96 10.32 -3.23
C LEU A 192 -6.16 10.45 -4.18
N ARG A 193 -7.23 9.69 -3.92
CA ARG A 193 -8.49 9.68 -4.69
C ARG A 193 -9.60 10.42 -3.97
N GLU A 194 -9.65 10.32 -2.64
CA GLU A 194 -10.68 10.96 -1.81
C GLU A 194 -10.53 12.48 -1.77
N ASP A 195 -9.29 13.00 -1.70
CA ASP A 195 -9.02 14.44 -1.69
C ASP A 195 -7.73 14.77 -2.48
N PRO A 196 -7.75 14.62 -3.82
CA PRO A 196 -6.59 14.87 -4.66
C PRO A 196 -6.12 16.32 -4.61
N GLU A 197 -7.02 17.28 -4.41
CA GLU A 197 -6.70 18.71 -4.39
C GLU A 197 -5.84 19.07 -3.17
N THR A 198 -6.27 18.64 -1.98
CA THR A 198 -5.49 18.83 -0.75
C THR A 198 -4.14 18.14 -0.82
N ILE A 199 -4.11 16.90 -1.30
CA ILE A 199 -2.86 16.14 -1.49
C ILE A 199 -1.89 16.90 -2.41
N ASN A 200 -2.36 17.30 -3.59
CA ASN A 200 -1.52 17.99 -4.57
C ASN A 200 -1.00 19.33 -4.04
N ARG A 201 -1.83 20.05 -3.28
CA ARG A 201 -1.42 21.29 -2.62
C ARG A 201 -0.34 21.05 -1.57
N ILE A 202 -0.49 20.02 -0.72
CA ILE A 202 0.51 19.66 0.30
C ILE A 202 1.84 19.31 -0.36
N ILE A 203 1.83 18.41 -1.35
CA ILE A 203 3.03 17.97 -2.05
C ILE A 203 3.72 19.17 -2.73
N SER A 204 2.96 20.00 -3.45
CA SER A 204 3.53 21.15 -4.16
C SER A 204 4.13 22.18 -3.21
N GLY A 205 3.45 22.47 -2.09
CA GLY A 205 3.96 23.38 -1.07
C GLY A 205 5.24 22.85 -0.42
N TRP A 206 5.28 21.57 -0.08
CA TRP A 206 6.48 20.95 0.49
C TRP A 206 7.67 20.96 -0.48
N LEU A 207 7.44 20.63 -1.75
CA LEU A 207 8.49 20.68 -2.79
C LEU A 207 9.03 22.10 -2.98
N ALA A 208 8.17 23.12 -2.96
CA ALA A 208 8.59 24.52 -3.08
C ALA A 208 9.49 24.94 -1.90
N ASN A 209 9.16 24.51 -0.68
CA ASN A 209 9.96 24.81 0.50
C ASN A 209 11.37 24.19 0.43
N ILE A 210 11.49 22.92 0.03
CA ILE A 210 12.80 22.25 -0.10
C ILE A 210 13.61 22.82 -1.27
N GLY A 211 12.95 23.18 -2.37
CA GLY A 211 13.60 23.82 -3.52
C GLY A 211 14.20 25.18 -3.17
N ALA A 212 13.60 25.91 -2.23
CA ALA A 212 14.09 27.20 -1.76
C ALA A 212 15.31 27.07 -0.82
N GLU A 213 15.41 26.00 -0.03
CA GLU A 213 16.53 25.76 0.90
C GLU A 213 17.78 25.20 0.22
N THR A 214 17.65 24.62 -0.99
CA THR A 214 18.73 23.96 -1.73
C THR A 214 19.26 24.76 -2.94
N GLY A 215 18.71 25.95 -3.19
CA GLY A 215 19.21 26.86 -4.21
C GLY A 215 20.59 27.43 -3.83
N PRO A 216 21.55 27.56 -4.77
CA PRO A 216 22.78 28.28 -4.48
C PRO A 216 22.44 29.73 -4.13
N THR A 217 22.80 30.17 -2.93
CA THR A 217 22.87 31.60 -2.63
C THR A 217 23.93 32.20 -3.56
N CYS A 218 23.49 32.90 -4.60
CA CYS A 218 24.39 33.62 -5.50
C CYS A 218 25.08 34.74 -4.71
N PRO A 219 26.42 34.79 -4.67
CA PRO A 219 27.15 35.95 -4.16
C PRO A 219 26.96 37.18 -5.07
#